data_AF-A0A067LXV2-F1
#
_entry.id   AF-A0A067LXV2-F1
#
_cell.length_a   1.000
_cell.length_b   1.000
_cell.length_c   1.000
_cell.angle_alpha   90.00
_cell.angle_beta   90.00
_cell.angle_gamma   90.00
#
_symmetry.space_group_name_H-M   'P 1'
#
loop_
_entity.id
_entity.type
_entity.pdbx_description
1 polymer ?
#
loop_
_entity_poly.entity_id
_entity_poly.type
_entity_poly.pdbx_seq_one_letter_code
_entity_poly.pdbx_strand_id
1 'polypeptide(L)'
;MPRIGRVRCAFDTDPIAPKRTAKPKVVLTDEEKAVKKEETLRRAQLRKKKAEWESALTEWKGAKSHKGVALPAGTKALFKSDAKKFYGLSDKDIAALPFQGFNGSSKQVIPLHEIEAHAKRKFEATGIPYEAMTAYRAPHPLTVNGPHLTNLSGRPDFPRRYSRY
;
A
#
# COMPACT_ATOMS: atom_id res chain seq x y z
N MET A 1 -12.41 29.24 -5.44
CA MET A 1 -13.11 28.98 -6.72
C MET A 1 -14.40 28.23 -6.43
N PRO A 2 -15.59 28.74 -6.82
CA PRO A 2 -16.84 28.02 -6.68
C PRO A 2 -16.83 26.77 -7.58
N ARG A 3 -17.32 25.64 -7.06
CA ARG A 3 -17.50 24.42 -7.87
C ARG A 3 -18.66 24.67 -8.83
N ILE A 4 -18.34 24.93 -10.09
CA ILE A 4 -19.31 25.00 -11.18
C ILE A 4 -19.95 23.61 -11.29
N GLY A 5 -21.26 23.53 -11.05
CA GLY A 5 -22.02 22.29 -11.19
C GLY A 5 -21.93 21.76 -12.62
N ARG A 6 -22.14 20.45 -12.81
CA ARG A 6 -22.23 19.85 -14.16
C ARG A 6 -23.29 20.60 -14.97
N VAL A 7 -22.87 21.32 -16.00
CA VAL A 7 -23.74 21.98 -16.96
C VAL A 7 -24.25 20.91 -17.93
N ARG A 8 -25.57 20.77 -18.10
CA ARG A 8 -26.16 19.88 -19.12
C ARG A 8 -26.12 20.55 -20.48
N CYS A 9 -25.87 19.76 -21.53
CA CYS A 9 -25.97 20.23 -22.91
C CYS A 9 -27.44 20.47 -23.28
N ALA A 10 -27.70 21.42 -24.18
CA ALA A 10 -29.06 21.86 -24.56
C ALA A 10 -29.98 20.76 -25.15
N PHE A 11 -29.42 19.61 -25.52
CA PHE A 11 -30.12 18.46 -26.10
C PHE A 11 -30.34 17.29 -25.13
N ASP A 12 -30.03 17.47 -23.84
CA ASP A 12 -30.19 16.42 -22.83
C ASP A 12 -31.67 16.35 -22.39
N THR A 13 -32.49 15.58 -23.12
CA THR A 13 -33.94 15.42 -22.91
C THR A 13 -34.31 14.43 -21.80
N ASP A 14 -33.32 13.78 -21.17
CA ASP A 14 -33.55 12.82 -20.11
C ASP A 14 -34.16 13.49 -18.87
N PRO A 15 -35.31 12.98 -18.37
CA PRO A 15 -35.97 13.55 -17.20
C PRO A 15 -35.01 13.58 -16.01
N ILE A 16 -34.96 14.72 -15.33
CA ILE A 16 -34.11 14.92 -14.15
C ILE A 16 -34.53 13.90 -13.09
N ALA A 17 -33.62 12.99 -12.76
CA ALA A 17 -33.85 12.04 -11.67
C ALA A 17 -34.22 12.82 -10.39
N PRO A 18 -35.32 12.44 -9.71
CA PRO A 18 -35.76 13.18 -8.52
C PRO A 18 -34.66 13.19 -7.47
N LYS A 19 -34.46 14.35 -6.83
CA LYS A 19 -33.53 14.49 -5.70
C LYS A 19 -33.90 13.43 -4.66
N ARG A 20 -32.96 12.52 -4.36
CA ARG A 20 -33.14 11.49 -3.34
C ARG A 20 -33.60 12.14 -2.03
N THR A 21 -34.75 11.74 -1.51
CA THR A 21 -35.23 12.17 -0.19
C THR A 21 -34.23 11.72 0.87
N ALA A 22 -33.95 12.62 1.82
CA ALA A 22 -33.01 12.32 2.89
C ALA A 22 -33.57 11.16 3.74
N LYS A 23 -32.74 10.12 3.95
CA LYS A 23 -33.12 9.00 4.82
C LYS A 23 -33.34 9.50 6.26
N PRO A 24 -34.35 9.01 6.99
CA PRO A 24 -34.59 9.39 8.38
C PRO A 24 -33.39 9.04 9.26
N LYS A 25 -33.05 9.91 10.21
CA LYS A 25 -31.96 9.69 11.16
C LYS A 25 -32.36 8.54 12.10
N VAL A 26 -31.58 7.45 12.08
CA VAL A 26 -31.75 6.34 13.02
C VAL A 26 -31.45 6.84 14.44
N VAL A 27 -32.45 6.82 15.32
CA VAL A 27 -32.30 7.14 16.74
C VAL A 27 -31.65 5.92 17.41
N LEU A 28 -30.35 6.00 17.66
CA LEU A 28 -29.60 4.95 18.35
C LEU A 28 -30.03 4.89 19.83
N THR A 29 -30.16 3.68 20.36
CA THR A 29 -30.42 3.47 21.79
C THR A 29 -29.21 3.91 22.62
N ASP A 30 -29.39 4.18 23.91
CA ASP A 30 -28.30 4.70 24.75
C ASP A 30 -27.16 3.69 24.94
N GLU A 31 -27.46 2.39 24.84
CA GLU A 31 -26.48 1.29 24.83
C GLU A 31 -25.63 1.30 23.54
N GLU A 32 -26.24 1.47 22.37
CA GLU A 32 -25.52 1.57 21.10
C GLU A 32 -24.65 2.83 21.02
N LYS A 33 -25.04 3.91 21.71
CA LYS A 33 -24.22 5.13 21.82
C LYS A 33 -22.97 4.89 22.66
N ALA A 34 -23.04 4.09 23.72
CA ALA A 34 -21.88 3.76 24.55
C ALA A 34 -20.87 2.92 23.76
N VAL A 35 -21.31 1.86 23.07
CA VAL A 35 -20.45 1.02 22.24
C VAL A 35 -19.76 1.83 21.13
N LYS A 36 -20.48 2.73 20.46
CA LYS A 36 -19.90 3.62 19.44
C LYS A 36 -18.87 4.59 20.03
N LYS A 37 -19.07 5.08 21.25
CA LYS A 37 -18.07 5.93 21.92
C LYS A 37 -16.80 5.14 22.22
N GLU A 38 -16.91 3.92 22.71
CA GLU A 38 -15.75 3.07 22.97
C GLU A 38 -15.00 2.71 21.69
N GLU A 39 -15.72 2.35 20.61
CA GLU A 39 -15.10 2.09 19.32
C GLU A 39 -14.38 3.32 18.74
N THR A 40 -14.96 4.51 18.89
CA THR A 40 -14.34 5.75 18.39
C THR A 40 -13.09 6.10 19.19
N LEU A 41 -13.11 5.92 20.51
CA LEU A 41 -11.94 6.09 21.37
C LEU A 41 -10.82 5.10 20.99
N ARG A 42 -11.16 3.82 20.77
CA ARG A 42 -10.20 2.80 20.33
C ARG A 42 -9.58 3.17 18.98
N ARG A 43 -10.39 3.60 18.01
CA ARG A 43 -9.89 4.05 16.70
C ARG A 43 -9.01 5.30 16.81
N ALA A 44 -9.32 6.22 17.71
CA ALA A 44 -8.51 7.41 17.96
C ALA A 44 -7.13 7.05 18.54
N GLN A 45 -7.07 6.11 19.49
CA GLN A 45 -5.80 5.61 20.02
C GLN A 45 -4.94 4.95 18.94
N LEU A 46 -5.54 4.13 18.07
CA LEU A 46 -4.82 3.51 16.95
C LEU A 46 -4.28 4.55 15.96
N ARG A 47 -5.03 5.63 15.68
CA ARG A 47 -4.56 6.72 14.83
C ARG A 47 -3.37 7.46 15.44
N LYS A 48 -3.38 7.69 16.76
CA LYS A 48 -2.24 8.31 17.47
C LYS A 48 -0.99 7.44 17.38
N LYS A 49 -1.09 6.16 17.71
CA LYS A 49 0.03 5.20 17.58
C LYS A 49 0.58 5.15 16.16
N LYS A 50 -0.30 5.17 15.15
CA LYS A 50 0.11 5.20 13.74
C LYS A 50 0.84 6.50 13.39
N ALA A 51 0.35 7.64 13.87
CA ALA A 51 0.99 8.94 13.63
C ALA A 51 2.36 9.05 14.32
N GLU A 52 2.46 8.57 15.55
CA GLU A 52 3.72 8.47 16.31
C GLU A 52 4.74 7.60 15.57
N TRP A 53 4.34 6.40 15.14
CA TRP A 53 5.16 5.53 14.30
C TRP A 53 5.62 6.25 13.03
N GLU A 54 4.70 6.86 12.29
CA GLU A 54 5.02 7.56 11.04
C GLU A 54 5.95 8.76 11.23
N SER A 55 5.92 9.39 12.41
CA SER A 55 6.82 10.50 12.75
C SER A 55 8.21 10.04 13.19
N ALA A 56 8.30 8.83 13.76
CA ALA A 56 9.56 8.21 14.16
C ALA A 56 10.35 7.65 12.95
N LEU A 57 9.67 7.43 11.82
CA LEU A 57 10.31 6.95 10.60
C LEU A 57 11.23 8.02 10.01
N THR A 58 12.49 7.63 9.82
CA THR A 58 13.46 8.43 9.08
C THR A 58 13.43 7.99 7.62
N GLU A 59 13.34 8.96 6.70
CA GLU A 59 13.43 8.67 5.27
C GLU A 59 14.80 8.07 4.93
N TRP A 60 14.78 7.02 4.12
CA TRP A 60 15.99 6.36 3.68
C TRP A 60 16.70 7.22 2.62
N LYS A 61 17.85 7.80 2.99
CA LYS A 61 18.69 8.61 2.10
C LYS A 61 19.78 7.74 1.49
N GLY A 62 19.44 7.03 0.41
CA GLY A 62 20.40 6.25 -0.37
C GLY A 62 21.48 7.10 -1.07
N ALA A 63 22.55 6.44 -1.51
CA ALA A 63 23.68 7.08 -2.22
C ALA A 63 23.30 7.76 -3.55
N LYS A 64 22.20 7.33 -4.19
CA LYS A 64 21.63 7.97 -5.38
C LYS A 64 20.13 8.18 -5.13
N SER A 65 19.74 9.43 -4.84
CA SER A 65 18.38 9.81 -4.39
C SER A 65 17.24 9.24 -5.24
N HIS A 66 17.43 9.08 -6.55
CA HIS A 66 16.38 8.62 -7.47
C HIS A 66 16.50 7.15 -7.90
N LYS A 67 17.71 6.56 -7.85
CA LYS A 67 17.96 5.19 -8.33
C LYS A 67 18.09 4.16 -7.20
N GLY A 68 18.31 4.61 -5.96
CA GLY A 68 18.43 3.75 -4.80
C GLY A 68 19.69 2.87 -4.82
N VAL A 69 19.63 1.69 -4.20
CA VAL A 69 20.72 0.69 -4.18
C VAL A 69 20.46 -0.38 -5.23
N ALA A 70 21.52 -0.85 -5.89
CA ALA A 70 21.42 -2.05 -6.71
C ALA A 70 21.27 -3.28 -5.80
N LEU A 71 20.15 -3.99 -5.91
CA LEU A 71 19.94 -5.23 -5.16
C LEU A 71 20.78 -6.36 -5.76
N PRO A 72 21.32 -7.27 -4.93
CA PRO A 72 22.06 -8.41 -5.44
C PRO A 72 21.14 -9.35 -6.22
N ALA A 73 21.69 -10.02 -7.24
CA ALA A 73 20.95 -11.03 -8.00
C ALA A 73 20.46 -12.17 -7.08
N GLY A 74 19.30 -12.73 -7.40
CA GLY A 74 18.59 -13.71 -6.56
C GLY A 74 17.72 -13.10 -5.45
N THR A 75 17.78 -11.77 -5.25
CA THR A 75 16.95 -11.12 -4.21
C THR A 75 15.48 -11.16 -4.59
N LYS A 76 14.64 -11.68 -3.69
CA LYS A 76 13.18 -11.58 -3.78
C LYS A 76 12.74 -10.17 -3.43
N ALA A 77 11.90 -9.58 -4.27
CA ALA A 77 11.54 -8.19 -4.15
C ALA A 77 10.12 -7.92 -4.68
N LEU A 78 9.48 -6.85 -4.19
CA LEU A 78 8.12 -6.45 -4.55
C LEU A 78 8.10 -5.02 -5.07
N PHE A 79 7.13 -4.72 -5.93
CA PHE A 79 6.88 -3.33 -6.31
C PHE A 79 6.32 -2.53 -5.13
N LYS A 80 6.57 -1.21 -5.14
CA LYS A 80 5.97 -0.27 -4.19
C LYS A 80 4.45 -0.44 -4.04
N SER A 81 3.72 -0.59 -5.15
CA SER A 81 2.25 -0.78 -5.14
C SER A 81 1.83 -2.06 -4.43
N ASP A 82 2.56 -3.15 -4.65
CA ASP A 82 2.26 -4.45 -4.08
C ASP A 82 2.61 -4.47 -2.59
N ALA A 83 3.74 -3.87 -2.20
CA ALA A 83 4.12 -3.71 -0.80
C ALA A 83 3.04 -2.94 0.01
N LYS A 84 2.48 -1.85 -0.54
CA LYS A 84 1.35 -1.14 0.08
C LYS A 84 0.14 -2.03 0.27
N LYS A 85 -0.23 -2.75 -0.79
CA LYS A 85 -1.44 -3.58 -0.81
C LYS A 85 -1.30 -4.76 0.13
N PHE A 86 -0.25 -5.55 0.00
CA PHE A 86 -0.07 -6.77 0.79
C PHE A 86 0.31 -6.48 2.24
N TYR A 87 1.13 -5.47 2.53
CA TYR A 87 1.63 -5.26 3.91
C TYR A 87 0.99 -4.05 4.61
N GLY A 88 0.01 -3.38 4.00
CA GLY A 88 -0.63 -2.21 4.58
C GLY A 88 0.36 -1.08 4.90
N LEU A 89 1.45 -1.00 4.13
CA LEU A 89 2.49 0.01 4.32
C LEU A 89 2.04 1.37 3.79
N SER A 90 2.33 2.43 4.53
CA SER A 90 2.14 3.81 4.11
C SER A 90 3.24 4.25 3.14
N ASP A 91 3.06 5.41 2.50
CA ASP A 91 4.12 6.01 1.68
C ASP A 91 5.39 6.33 2.49
N LYS A 92 5.23 6.72 3.77
CA LYS A 92 6.35 7.00 4.68
C LYS A 92 7.10 5.72 5.07
N ASP A 93 6.36 4.65 5.36
CA ASP A 93 6.96 3.33 5.63
C ASP A 93 7.83 2.91 4.43
N ILE A 94 7.34 3.09 3.20
CA ILE A 94 8.10 2.77 1.99
C ILE A 94 9.29 3.69 1.79
N ALA A 95 9.15 4.98 2.08
CA ALA A 95 10.24 5.94 1.97
C ALA A 95 11.39 5.65 2.96
N ALA A 96 11.10 4.96 4.07
CA ALA A 96 12.09 4.52 5.05
C ALA A 96 12.83 3.23 4.64
N LEU A 97 12.44 2.58 3.54
CA LEU A 97 13.04 1.32 3.09
C LEU A 97 14.04 1.53 1.95
N PRO A 98 15.08 0.67 1.87
CA PRO A 98 15.94 0.64 0.70
C PRO A 98 15.13 0.21 -0.52
N PHE A 99 15.29 0.94 -1.63
CA PHE A 99 14.65 0.60 -2.88
C PHE A 99 15.67 0.57 -4.02
N GLN A 100 15.28 -0.08 -5.12
CA GLN A 100 15.95 -0.04 -6.41
C GLN A 100 15.00 0.57 -7.44
N GLY A 101 15.44 1.65 -8.07
CA GLY A 101 14.73 2.27 -9.19
C GLY A 101 15.17 1.68 -10.54
N PHE A 102 14.26 1.70 -11.52
CA PHE A 102 14.60 1.35 -12.90
C PHE A 102 15.01 2.57 -13.72
N ASN A 103 15.90 2.37 -14.68
CA ASN A 103 16.26 3.44 -15.60
C ASN A 103 15.07 3.75 -16.53
N GLY A 104 14.69 5.01 -16.66
CA GLY A 104 13.58 5.42 -17.53
C GLY A 104 12.18 5.02 -17.04
N SER A 105 12.03 4.57 -15.79
CA SER A 105 10.73 4.24 -15.20
C SER A 105 10.63 4.76 -13.77
N SER A 106 9.42 5.17 -13.38
CA SER A 106 9.09 5.55 -11.99
C SER A 106 8.86 4.34 -11.08
N LYS A 107 8.95 3.11 -11.62
CA LYS A 107 8.78 1.89 -10.84
C LYS A 107 9.96 1.70 -9.89
N GLN A 108 9.62 1.36 -8.65
CA GLN A 108 10.56 1.05 -7.58
C GLN A 108 10.29 -0.35 -7.06
N VAL A 109 11.36 -1.07 -6.79
CA VAL A 109 11.33 -2.40 -6.20
C VAL A 109 11.98 -2.34 -4.84
N ILE A 110 11.37 -3.02 -3.88
CA ILE A 110 11.81 -3.06 -2.49
C ILE A 110 12.05 -4.54 -2.15
N PRO A 111 13.18 -4.89 -1.52
CA PRO A 111 13.47 -6.25 -1.12
C PRO A 111 12.41 -6.79 -0.14
N LEU A 112 11.99 -8.04 -0.34
CA LEU A 112 10.91 -8.67 0.42
C LEU A 112 11.27 -8.80 1.90
N HIS A 113 12.51 -9.18 2.21
CA HIS A 113 12.95 -9.37 3.59
C HIS A 113 12.89 -8.07 4.42
N GLU A 114 13.22 -6.93 3.82
CA GLU A 114 13.10 -5.63 4.47
C GLU A 114 11.64 -5.24 4.70
N ILE A 115 10.77 -5.50 3.72
CA ILE A 115 9.32 -5.29 3.86
C ILE A 115 8.77 -6.10 5.03
N GLU A 116 9.12 -7.39 5.11
CA GLU A 116 8.67 -8.29 6.17
C GLU A 116 9.19 -7.86 7.54
N ALA A 117 10.48 -7.52 7.63
CA ALA A 117 11.08 -7.03 8.87
C ALA A 117 10.42 -5.72 9.34
N HIS A 118 10.15 -4.81 8.42
CA HIS A 118 9.50 -3.54 8.73
C HIS A 118 8.04 -3.71 9.14
N ALA A 119 7.30 -4.59 8.45
CA ALA A 119 5.93 -4.92 8.80
C ALA A 119 5.84 -5.55 10.21
N LYS A 120 6.79 -6.43 10.56
CA LYS A 120 6.90 -7.00 11.91
C LYS A 120 7.16 -5.93 12.97
N ARG A 121 8.14 -5.04 12.75
CA ARG A 121 8.43 -3.92 13.68
C ARG A 121 7.23 -2.99 13.88
N LYS A 122 6.53 -2.66 12.78
CA LYS A 122 5.31 -1.85 12.83
C LYS A 122 4.20 -2.55 13.61
N PHE A 123 4.04 -3.86 13.44
CA PHE A 123 3.08 -4.65 14.21
C PHE A 123 3.41 -4.65 15.69
N GLU A 124 4.67 -4.87 16.06
CA GLU A 124 5.14 -4.83 17.46
C GLU A 124 4.89 -3.45 18.11
N ALA A 125 5.14 -2.36 17.39
CA ALA A 125 4.96 -1.01 17.91
C ALA A 125 3.49 -0.57 18.02
N THR A 126 2.66 -0.91 17.01
CA THR A 126 1.29 -0.38 16.89
C THR A 126 0.22 -1.37 17.36
N GLY A 127 0.51 -2.67 17.33
CA GLY A 127 -0.46 -3.75 17.51
C GLY A 127 -1.45 -3.90 16.35
N ILE A 128 -1.21 -3.23 15.21
CA ILE A 128 -2.11 -3.25 14.05
C ILE A 128 -1.65 -4.35 13.10
N PRO A 129 -2.44 -5.43 12.89
CA PRO A 129 -2.07 -6.49 11.95
C PRO A 129 -2.00 -5.95 10.52
N TYR A 130 -1.08 -6.51 9.72
CA TYR A 130 -0.92 -6.18 8.30
C TYR A 130 -1.65 -7.19 7.41
N GLU A 131 -2.09 -6.76 6.22
CA GLU A 131 -3.00 -7.53 5.36
C GLU A 131 -2.46 -8.90 4.95
N ALA A 132 -1.16 -9.07 4.72
CA ALA A 132 -0.54 -10.34 4.34
C ALA A 132 -0.65 -11.40 5.45
N MET A 133 -0.83 -10.97 6.70
CA MET A 133 -1.12 -11.87 7.82
C MET A 133 -2.58 -12.36 7.80
N THR A 134 -3.47 -11.63 7.12
CA THR A 134 -4.92 -11.91 7.05
C THR A 134 -5.38 -12.46 5.70
N ALA A 135 -4.61 -12.25 4.63
CA ALA A 135 -4.97 -12.62 3.27
C ALA A 135 -4.49 -14.04 2.94
N TYR A 136 -5.40 -14.90 2.48
CA TYR A 136 -5.13 -16.28 2.01
C TYR A 136 -4.23 -16.38 0.77
N ARG A 137 -3.73 -15.27 0.22
CA ARG A 137 -2.91 -15.24 -0.99
C ARG A 137 -1.58 -14.58 -0.70
N ALA A 138 -0.53 -15.41 -0.63
CA ALA A 138 0.84 -14.94 -0.52
C ALA A 138 1.18 -13.97 -1.66
N PRO A 139 1.93 -12.89 -1.39
CA PRO A 139 2.45 -12.05 -2.47
C PRO A 139 3.30 -12.91 -3.41
N HIS A 140 3.27 -12.61 -4.71
CA HIS A 140 4.16 -13.23 -5.69
C HIS A 140 5.40 -12.34 -5.83
N PRO A 141 6.51 -12.62 -5.12
CA PRO A 141 7.71 -11.82 -5.24
C PRO A 141 8.38 -12.03 -6.59
N LEU A 142 9.04 -10.98 -7.06
CA LEU A 142 9.89 -10.99 -8.23
C LEU A 142 11.30 -11.34 -7.81
N THR A 143 12.04 -12.03 -8.67
CA THR A 143 13.46 -12.29 -8.44
C THR A 143 14.28 -11.27 -9.24
N VAL A 144 15.19 -10.57 -8.55
CA VAL A 144 16.15 -9.67 -9.21
C VAL A 144 17.22 -10.51 -9.90
N ASN A 145 17.39 -10.39 -11.22
CA ASN A 145 18.38 -11.11 -12.01
C ASN A 145 19.17 -10.12 -12.87
N GLY A 146 20.21 -9.53 -12.30
CA GLY A 146 21.00 -8.47 -12.96
C GLY A 146 20.15 -7.21 -13.21
N PRO A 147 20.10 -6.67 -14.45
CA PRO A 147 19.25 -5.52 -14.76
C PRO A 147 17.77 -5.88 -14.98
N HIS A 148 17.40 -7.16 -14.93
CA HIS A 148 16.05 -7.65 -15.23
C HIS A 148 15.36 -8.18 -13.98
N LEU A 149 14.03 -8.07 -13.94
CA LEU A 149 13.18 -8.79 -13.00
C LEU A 149 12.63 -10.03 -13.70
N THR A 150 12.75 -11.20 -13.08
CA THR A 150 12.06 -12.41 -13.53
C THR A 150 10.85 -12.70 -12.63
N ASN A 151 9.94 -13.55 -13.13
CA ASN A 151 8.71 -13.98 -12.45
C ASN A 151 7.57 -12.96 -12.33
N LEU A 152 7.41 -12.06 -13.30
CA LEU A 152 6.24 -11.16 -13.39
C LEU A 152 4.89 -11.89 -13.43
N SER A 153 4.87 -13.16 -13.84
CA SER A 153 3.66 -13.98 -14.00
C SER A 153 3.43 -15.00 -12.86
N GLY A 154 4.22 -14.96 -11.78
CA GLY A 154 4.08 -15.86 -10.63
C GLY A 154 4.41 -17.33 -10.93
N ARG A 155 4.99 -17.64 -12.09
CA ARG A 155 5.56 -18.96 -12.38
C ARG A 155 6.95 -19.06 -11.73
N PRO A 156 7.31 -20.19 -11.10
CA PRO A 156 8.69 -20.41 -10.64
C PRO A 156 9.64 -20.33 -11.84
N ASP A 157 10.85 -19.78 -11.61
CA ASP A 157 11.90 -19.71 -12.63
C ASP A 157 12.13 -21.13 -13.18
N PHE A 158 11.67 -21.39 -14.40
CA PHE A 158 12.12 -22.58 -15.12
C PHE A 158 13.62 -22.38 -15.35
N PRO A 159 14.46 -23.40 -15.10
CA PRO A 159 15.87 -23.29 -15.44
C PRO A 159 15.93 -22.95 -16.93
N ARG A 160 16.48 -21.77 -17.26
CA ARG A 160 16.80 -21.44 -18.64
C ARG A 160 17.68 -22.59 -19.13
N ARG A 161 17.14 -23.44 -20.02
CA ARG A 161 17.96 -24.37 -20.77
C ARG A 161 18.93 -23.48 -21.54
N TYR A 162 20.16 -23.39 -21.05
CA TYR A 162 21.25 -22.82 -21.83
C TYR A 162 21.33 -23.68 -23.09
N SER A 163 20.78 -23.16 -24.19
CA SER A 163 21.07 -23.68 -25.52
C SER A 163 22.53 -23.35 -25.77
N ARG A 164 23.42 -24.34 -25.56
CA ARG A 164 24.77 -24.28 -26.07
C ARG A 164 24.66 -24.28 -27.59
N TYR A 165 24.95 -23.14 -28.22
CA TYR A 165 25.39 -23.05 -29.61
C TYR A 165 26.57 -22.08 -29.63
#